data_AF-A0A956J061-F1
#
_entry.id   AF-A0A956J061-F1
#
_cell.length_a   1.000
_cell.length_b   1.000
_cell.length_c   1.000
_cell.angle_alpha   90.00
_cell.angle_beta   90.00
_cell.angle_gamma   90.00
#
_symmetry.space_group_name_H-M   'P 1'
#
loop_
_entity.id
_entity.type
_entity.pdbx_description
1 polymer ?
#
loop_
_entity_poly.entity_id
_entity_poly.type
_entity_poly.pdbx_seq_one_letter_code
_entity_poly.pdbx_strand_id
1 'polypeptide(L)'
;MGDEAAKIRSSFGGRGARGAGRWVALAVLAWCVAGCGAVYPELSAPLRPPPAGRDLSPPPPDDLLFLGFKQARIPTTTRDGRKWDKLGGSAPDPYAILFLNDKELFRTPVQSNTVSPTWPNQKKANYRIPSGGRLRVEVWDSNPVNNHPICVKKLMSLKEDAYQGEVSFDCASGAQVTLRVEPAHAKIGLGFYYELRTEDIFVSRVIAESPAGRAGIAKGDEVLEIQDKAVKSFEDGEAQSLVNANASMGVKLKLRKPTGDVKTVTVKNGPIYPVDSDGVAID
;
A
#
# COMPACT_ATOMS: atom_id res chain seq x y z
N MET A 1 15.51 46.17 37.04
CA MET A 1 16.89 45.84 36.62
C MET A 1 16.78 45.14 35.29
N GLY A 2 16.61 45.96 34.27
CA GLY A 2 16.45 45.55 32.89
C GLY A 2 17.58 46.16 32.08
N ASP A 3 18.07 45.33 31.18
CA ASP A 3 18.18 45.61 29.75
C ASP A 3 19.30 46.45 29.14
N GLU A 4 19.70 45.87 28.00
CA GLU A 4 20.11 46.46 26.73
C GLU A 4 21.48 47.12 26.49
N ALA A 5 22.16 46.48 25.54
CA ALA A 5 22.68 47.00 24.26
C ALA A 5 23.71 48.15 24.25
N ALA A 6 24.85 47.87 23.60
CA ALA A 6 25.18 48.32 22.25
C ALA A 6 26.70 48.40 22.05
N LYS A 7 27.23 47.87 20.93
CA LYS A 7 28.12 48.66 20.05
C LYS A 7 28.47 48.00 18.73
N ILE A 8 28.13 48.73 17.68
CA ILE A 8 28.68 48.71 16.32
C ILE A 8 30.05 49.42 16.33
N ARG A 9 31.02 48.98 15.54
CA ARG A 9 32.00 49.88 14.90
C ARG A 9 32.53 49.33 13.58
N SER A 10 32.40 50.17 12.57
CA SER A 10 32.98 50.11 11.23
C SER A 10 34.39 50.73 11.22
N SER A 11 35.25 50.32 10.28
CA SER A 11 36.02 51.26 9.45
C SER A 11 36.66 50.56 8.24
N PHE A 12 36.34 51.09 7.07
CA PHE A 12 37.02 50.90 5.79
C PHE A 12 38.34 51.70 5.79
N GLY A 13 39.40 51.20 5.13
CA GLY A 13 40.66 51.95 5.01
C GLY A 13 41.75 51.32 4.14
N GLY A 14 41.62 51.45 2.81
CA GLY A 14 42.68 51.97 1.95
C GLY A 14 43.94 51.14 1.57
N ARG A 15 43.94 50.70 0.31
CA ARG A 15 45.03 50.79 -0.70
C ARG A 15 46.38 50.07 -0.49
N GLY A 16 46.60 49.05 -1.34
CA GLY A 16 47.64 49.14 -2.37
C GLY A 16 48.78 48.12 -2.30
N ALA A 17 48.84 47.20 -3.26
CA ALA A 17 50.09 46.77 -3.93
C ALA A 17 49.77 45.87 -5.13
N ARG A 18 50.34 46.22 -6.29
CA ARG A 18 50.32 45.45 -7.53
C ARG A 18 51.28 44.27 -7.42
N GLY A 19 50.89 43.11 -7.93
CA GLY A 19 51.77 41.95 -8.15
C GLY A 19 51.15 41.01 -9.18
N ALA A 20 51.68 41.04 -10.40
CA ALA A 20 51.27 40.19 -11.51
C ALA A 20 51.70 38.73 -11.28
N GLY A 21 50.86 37.76 -11.63
CA GLY A 21 51.27 36.35 -11.59
C GLY A 21 50.19 35.33 -11.96
N ARG A 22 50.20 34.96 -13.25
CA ARG A 22 49.88 33.62 -13.81
C ARG A 22 48.40 33.19 -13.91
N TRP A 23 47.92 33.27 -15.15
CA TRP A 23 47.02 32.35 -15.84
C TRP A 23 46.84 30.98 -15.19
N VAL A 24 45.60 30.68 -14.80
CA VAL A 24 44.98 29.36 -14.98
C VAL A 24 43.52 29.61 -15.35
N ALA A 25 43.22 29.50 -16.64
CA ALA A 25 41.87 29.28 -17.11
C ALA A 25 41.47 27.85 -16.74
N LEU A 26 40.43 27.68 -15.95
CA LEU A 26 39.76 26.39 -15.75
C LEU A 26 38.28 26.61 -16.03
N ALA A 27 37.97 26.54 -17.32
CA ALA A 27 36.62 26.30 -17.80
C ALA A 27 36.22 24.89 -17.37
N VAL A 28 35.45 24.78 -16.29
CA VAL A 28 34.71 23.56 -16.00
C VAL A 28 33.33 23.74 -16.64
N LEU A 29 33.24 23.23 -17.87
CA LEU A 29 31.97 22.84 -18.48
C LEU A 29 31.38 21.73 -17.62
N ALA A 30 30.53 22.07 -16.65
CA ALA A 30 29.68 21.10 -16.00
C ALA A 30 28.45 20.89 -16.88
N TRP A 31 28.59 19.95 -17.82
CA TRP A 31 27.47 19.24 -18.43
C TRP A 31 26.59 18.64 -17.34
N CYS A 32 25.54 19.35 -16.97
CA CYS A 32 24.39 18.78 -16.31
C CYS A 32 23.19 18.92 -17.26
N VAL A 33 23.18 18.17 -18.36
CA VAL A 33 21.91 17.75 -18.95
C VAL A 33 21.37 16.67 -18.02
N ALA A 34 20.86 17.08 -16.86
CA ALA A 34 19.89 16.28 -16.16
C ALA A 34 18.69 16.24 -17.10
N GLY A 35 18.56 15.15 -17.85
CA GLY A 35 17.40 14.94 -18.70
C GLY A 35 16.16 15.19 -17.85
N CYS A 36 15.35 16.17 -18.24
CA CYS A 36 13.99 16.28 -17.76
C CYS A 36 13.34 14.94 -18.10
N GLY A 37 13.30 14.01 -17.14
CA GLY A 37 12.49 12.81 -17.27
C GLY A 37 11.07 13.30 -17.47
N ALA A 38 10.54 13.13 -18.67
CA ALA A 38 9.17 13.50 -18.97
C ALA A 38 8.27 12.72 -17.99
N VAL A 39 7.54 13.46 -17.15
CA VAL A 39 6.56 12.87 -16.24
C VAL A 39 5.28 12.72 -17.05
N TYR A 40 4.92 11.49 -17.38
CA TYR A 40 3.67 11.18 -18.05
C TYR A 40 2.56 10.96 -17.00
N PRO A 41 1.36 11.53 -17.20
CA PRO A 41 0.25 11.31 -16.29
C PRO A 41 -0.20 9.84 -16.36
N GLU A 42 -0.27 9.19 -15.20
CA GLU A 42 -0.88 7.87 -15.07
C GLU A 42 -2.40 8.01 -14.92
N LEU A 43 -3.15 7.32 -15.78
CA LEU A 43 -4.61 7.33 -15.84
C LEU A 43 -5.17 5.92 -15.58
N SER A 44 -6.41 5.86 -15.10
CA SER A 44 -7.17 4.60 -14.96
C SER A 44 -8.68 4.86 -14.97
N ALA A 45 -9.45 3.81 -15.24
CA ALA A 45 -10.89 3.83 -14.98
C ALA A 45 -11.13 3.85 -13.45
N PRO A 46 -12.11 4.64 -12.95
CA PRO A 46 -12.38 4.74 -11.51
C PRO A 46 -12.69 3.38 -10.87
N LEU A 47 -12.09 3.12 -9.72
CA LEU A 47 -12.48 2.01 -8.84
C LEU A 47 -13.64 2.45 -7.94
N ARG A 48 -14.64 1.59 -7.77
CA ARG A 48 -15.84 1.88 -6.97
C ARG A 48 -16.09 0.78 -5.94
N PRO A 49 -16.76 1.07 -4.81
CA PRO A 49 -17.25 0.02 -3.93
C PRO A 49 -18.28 -0.86 -4.68
N PRO A 50 -18.35 -2.16 -4.38
CA PRO A 50 -19.39 -3.02 -4.90
C PRO A 50 -20.76 -2.58 -4.37
N PRO A 51 -21.81 -2.52 -5.21
CA PRO A 51 -23.17 -2.31 -4.74
C PRO A 51 -23.58 -3.39 -3.73
N ALA A 52 -24.32 -3.01 -2.70
CA ALA A 52 -24.83 -3.94 -1.70
C ALA A 52 -25.66 -5.06 -2.35
N GLY A 53 -25.42 -6.31 -1.95
CA GLY A 53 -26.15 -7.48 -2.46
C GLY A 53 -25.79 -7.89 -3.90
N ARG A 54 -24.79 -7.27 -4.53
CA ARG A 54 -24.33 -7.67 -5.86
C ARG A 54 -23.56 -8.99 -5.79
N ASP A 55 -23.91 -9.92 -6.67
CA ASP A 55 -23.09 -11.12 -6.89
C ASP A 55 -21.72 -10.74 -7.47
N LEU A 56 -20.67 -11.20 -6.79
CA LEU A 56 -19.28 -10.97 -7.17
C LEU A 56 -18.78 -12.19 -7.92
N SER A 57 -18.91 -12.16 -9.25
CA SER A 57 -18.41 -13.20 -10.14
C SER A 57 -17.25 -12.67 -11.01
N PRO A 58 -16.06 -13.31 -10.99
CA PRO A 58 -15.71 -14.47 -10.15
C PRO A 58 -15.61 -14.11 -8.66
N PRO A 59 -15.78 -15.08 -7.75
CA PRO A 59 -15.56 -14.89 -6.32
C PRO A 59 -14.08 -14.57 -6.01
N PRO A 60 -13.77 -14.10 -4.79
CA PRO A 60 -12.38 -13.92 -4.38
C PRO A 60 -11.62 -15.26 -4.45
N PRO A 61 -10.31 -15.25 -4.79
CA PRO A 61 -9.48 -16.43 -4.65
C PRO A 61 -9.51 -16.98 -3.22
N ASP A 62 -9.55 -18.31 -3.09
CA ASP A 62 -9.59 -19.02 -1.81
C ASP A 62 -8.41 -18.73 -0.88
N ASP A 63 -7.28 -18.31 -1.44
CA ASP A 63 -6.06 -17.95 -0.72
C ASP A 63 -5.98 -16.45 -0.43
N LEU A 64 -7.04 -15.68 -0.66
CA LEU A 64 -7.09 -14.25 -0.42
C LEU A 64 -8.10 -13.92 0.67
N LEU A 65 -7.61 -13.38 1.78
CA LEU A 65 -8.42 -13.10 2.97
C LEU A 65 -8.30 -11.63 3.36
N PHE A 66 -9.41 -11.01 3.76
CA PHE A 66 -9.40 -9.70 4.40
C PHE A 66 -9.08 -9.87 5.88
N LEU A 67 -8.00 -9.24 6.36
CA LEU A 67 -7.47 -9.45 7.70
C LEU A 67 -7.31 -8.14 8.49
N GLY A 68 -7.52 -8.25 9.80
CA GLY A 68 -7.19 -7.24 10.80
C GLY A 68 -7.29 -7.79 12.23
N PHE A 69 -6.76 -7.09 13.22
CA PHE A 69 -6.99 -7.39 14.64
C PHE A 69 -8.28 -6.73 15.11
N LYS A 70 -9.29 -7.49 15.56
CA LYS A 70 -10.52 -6.88 16.07
C LYS A 70 -10.30 -6.29 17.47
N GLN A 71 -9.71 -7.08 18.37
CA GLN A 71 -9.45 -6.70 19.76
C GLN A 71 -8.54 -7.72 20.46
N ALA A 72 -8.08 -7.37 21.66
CA ALA A 72 -7.60 -8.34 22.63
C ALA A 72 -8.17 -8.06 24.02
N ARG A 73 -8.18 -9.08 24.88
CA ARG A 73 -8.38 -8.98 26.33
C ARG A 73 -7.13 -9.50 27.01
N ILE A 74 -6.46 -8.64 27.76
CA ILE A 74 -5.16 -8.89 28.39
C ILE A 74 -5.37 -8.99 29.91
N PRO A 75 -4.74 -9.94 30.62
CA PRO A 75 -4.80 -9.97 32.06
C PRO A 75 -4.22 -8.68 32.67
N THR A 76 -4.71 -8.28 33.85
CA THR A 76 -4.25 -7.05 34.53
C THR A 76 -2.82 -7.15 35.07
N THR A 77 -2.26 -8.35 35.11
CA THR A 77 -0.87 -8.61 35.52
C THR A 77 -0.20 -9.57 34.55
N THR A 78 1.13 -9.55 34.52
CA THR A 78 1.93 -10.52 33.78
C THR A 78 1.72 -11.93 34.33
N ARG A 79 2.15 -12.94 33.58
CA ARG A 79 2.04 -14.36 33.98
C ARG A 79 2.68 -14.67 35.35
N ASP A 80 3.72 -13.92 35.73
CA ASP A 80 4.41 -14.03 37.02
C ASP A 80 3.88 -13.03 38.09
N GLY A 81 2.73 -12.40 37.85
CA GLY A 81 2.01 -11.57 38.82
C GLY A 81 2.53 -10.12 38.94
N ARG A 82 3.43 -9.68 38.07
CA ARG A 82 3.91 -8.29 38.05
C ARG A 82 2.92 -7.38 37.33
N LYS A 83 3.00 -6.08 37.62
CA LYS A 83 2.33 -5.04 36.80
C LYS A 83 3.04 -4.94 35.44
N TRP A 84 2.27 -4.57 34.42
CA TRP A 84 2.78 -4.29 33.07
C TRP A 84 3.72 -3.10 33.09
N ASP A 85 3.21 -1.93 33.46
CA ASP A 85 3.99 -0.70 33.54
C ASP A 85 4.39 -0.34 34.97
N LYS A 86 5.59 0.25 35.07
CA LYS A 86 6.15 0.77 36.34
C LYS A 86 6.20 2.29 36.40
N LEU A 87 6.13 2.99 35.26
CA LEU A 87 6.40 4.43 35.14
C LEU A 87 5.34 5.13 34.28
N GLY A 88 4.11 5.25 34.80
CA GLY A 88 3.08 6.13 34.23
C GLY A 88 1.76 5.46 33.81
N GLY A 89 1.66 4.13 33.88
CA GLY A 89 0.46 3.34 33.59
C GLY A 89 0.26 2.20 34.58
N SER A 90 -0.94 1.61 34.61
CA SER A 90 -1.24 0.36 35.34
C SER A 90 -1.55 -0.82 34.41
N ALA A 91 -1.77 -0.51 33.12
CA ALA A 91 -2.09 -1.44 32.05
C ALA A 91 -0.99 -1.34 30.96
N PRO A 92 -0.84 -2.34 30.08
CA PRO A 92 0.19 -2.32 29.05
C PRO A 92 -0.12 -1.31 27.94
N ASP A 93 0.86 -1.09 27.06
CA ASP A 93 0.76 -0.35 25.80
C ASP A 93 0.74 -1.35 24.60
N PRO A 94 -0.37 -2.07 24.37
CA PRO A 94 -0.39 -3.19 23.43
C PRO A 94 -0.31 -2.78 21.95
N TYR A 95 0.51 -3.53 21.21
CA TYR A 95 0.45 -3.64 19.75
C TYR A 95 0.50 -5.12 19.33
N ALA A 96 -0.01 -5.42 18.15
CA ALA A 96 -0.08 -6.77 17.63
C ALA A 96 0.59 -6.88 16.25
N ILE A 97 1.13 -8.06 15.95
CA ILE A 97 1.76 -8.39 14.68
C ILE A 97 1.21 -9.72 14.18
N LEU A 98 0.86 -9.77 12.89
CA LEU A 98 0.61 -11.03 12.20
C LEU A 98 1.80 -11.36 11.29
N PHE A 99 2.32 -12.57 11.42
CA PHE A 99 3.39 -13.12 10.59
C PHE A 99 2.85 -14.21 9.68
N LEU A 100 3.38 -14.26 8.46
CA LEU A 100 3.21 -15.35 7.50
C LEU A 100 4.59 -15.86 7.08
N ASN A 101 4.89 -17.14 7.32
CA ASN A 101 6.18 -17.75 7.02
C ASN A 101 7.36 -16.95 7.61
N ASP A 102 7.20 -16.51 8.86
CA ASP A 102 8.17 -15.73 9.63
C ASP A 102 8.45 -14.31 9.10
N LYS A 103 7.77 -13.90 8.03
CA LYS A 103 7.74 -12.52 7.56
C LYS A 103 6.56 -11.78 8.19
N GLU A 104 6.80 -10.58 8.69
CA GLU A 104 5.73 -9.69 9.14
C GLU A 104 4.80 -9.36 7.97
N LEU A 105 3.52 -9.65 8.14
CA LEU A 105 2.47 -9.33 7.19
C LEU A 105 1.94 -7.92 7.44
N PHE A 106 1.56 -7.64 8.69
CA PHE A 106 1.23 -6.30 9.17
C PHE A 106 1.30 -6.21 10.70
N ARG A 107 1.35 -4.98 11.21
CA ARG A 107 1.29 -4.65 12.63
C ARG A 107 0.27 -3.57 12.92
N THR A 108 -0.27 -3.57 14.14
CA THR A 108 -1.13 -2.49 14.62
C THR A 108 -0.30 -1.32 15.18
N PRO A 109 -0.88 -0.11 15.25
CA PRO A 109 -0.36 0.95 16.10
C PRO A 109 -0.36 0.53 17.57
N VAL A 110 0.52 1.13 18.37
CA VAL A 110 0.47 1.02 19.83
C VAL A 110 -0.79 1.72 20.34
N GLN A 111 -1.55 1.05 21.21
CA GLN A 111 -2.66 1.65 21.92
C GLN A 111 -2.31 1.77 23.40
N SER A 112 -2.28 3.00 23.92
CA SER A 112 -1.70 3.23 25.25
C SER A 112 -2.58 2.78 26.42
N ASN A 113 -1.93 2.29 27.48
CA ASN A 113 -2.45 2.03 28.83
C ASN A 113 -3.82 1.35 28.83
N THR A 114 -3.93 0.18 28.20
CA THR A 114 -5.18 -0.58 28.12
C THR A 114 -4.97 -2.09 28.16
N VAL A 115 -5.86 -2.78 28.86
CA VAL A 115 -5.99 -4.24 28.83
C VAL A 115 -7.00 -4.74 27.79
N SER A 116 -7.70 -3.82 27.13
CA SER A 116 -8.75 -4.13 26.14
C SER A 116 -8.53 -3.36 24.83
N PRO A 117 -7.40 -3.55 24.12
CA PRO A 117 -7.14 -2.85 22.88
C PRO A 117 -8.08 -3.28 21.75
N THR A 118 -8.40 -2.35 20.85
CA THR A 118 -9.26 -2.55 19.67
C THR A 118 -8.64 -2.06 18.35
N TRP A 119 -7.51 -1.32 18.42
CA TRP A 119 -6.73 -0.84 17.27
C TRP A 119 -7.57 -0.30 16.08
N PRO A 120 -8.43 0.72 16.28
CA PRO A 120 -9.34 1.21 15.25
C PRO A 120 -8.62 1.74 14.00
N ASN A 121 -7.43 2.33 14.19
CA ASN A 121 -6.61 2.98 13.16
C ASN A 121 -5.56 2.05 12.53
N GLN A 122 -5.68 0.74 12.73
CA GLN A 122 -4.77 -0.21 12.09
C GLN A 122 -5.00 -0.29 10.58
N LYS A 123 -3.99 -0.81 9.88
CA LYS A 123 -4.13 -1.22 8.49
C LYS A 123 -4.97 -2.49 8.39
N LYS A 124 -5.99 -2.48 7.54
CA LYS A 124 -6.80 -3.64 7.16
C LYS A 124 -6.73 -3.77 5.64
N ALA A 125 -6.54 -4.97 5.13
CA ALA A 125 -6.37 -5.21 3.70
C ALA A 125 -6.63 -6.68 3.36
N ASN A 126 -6.71 -6.97 2.07
CA ASN A 126 -6.62 -8.34 1.58
C ASN A 126 -5.16 -8.79 1.56
N TYR A 127 -4.91 -9.99 2.09
CA TYR A 127 -3.60 -10.63 2.07
C TYR A 127 -3.70 -12.03 1.49
N ARG A 128 -2.65 -12.42 0.77
CA ARG A 128 -2.54 -13.78 0.22
C ARG A 128 -1.99 -14.73 1.27
N ILE A 129 -2.81 -15.69 1.69
CA ILE A 129 -2.54 -16.72 2.68
C ILE A 129 -2.66 -18.10 2.01
N PRO A 130 -1.56 -18.67 1.48
CA PRO A 130 -1.60 -19.99 0.83
C PRO A 130 -1.99 -21.11 1.81
N SER A 131 -2.52 -22.22 1.29
CA SER A 131 -3.02 -23.40 2.05
C SER A 131 -1.98 -24.17 2.89
N GLY A 132 -0.74 -23.68 3.02
CA GLY A 132 0.30 -24.20 3.90
C GLY A 132 1.11 -23.11 4.61
N GLY A 133 0.62 -21.88 4.57
CA GLY A 133 1.27 -20.74 5.21
C GLY A 133 1.35 -20.90 6.72
N ARG A 134 2.54 -20.71 7.30
CA ARG A 134 2.72 -20.73 8.75
C ARG A 134 2.37 -19.38 9.34
N LEU A 135 1.21 -19.31 9.98
CA LEU A 135 0.75 -18.09 10.63
C LEU A 135 1.22 -18.03 12.08
N ARG A 136 1.64 -16.84 12.52
CA ARG A 136 1.95 -16.56 13.92
C ARG A 136 1.44 -15.17 14.29
N VAL A 137 0.66 -15.11 15.35
CA VAL A 137 0.25 -13.85 15.99
C VAL A 137 1.14 -13.58 17.17
N GLU A 138 1.54 -12.32 17.29
CA GLU A 138 2.16 -11.81 18.50
C GLU A 138 1.43 -10.56 19.01
N VAL A 139 1.33 -10.43 20.32
CA VAL A 139 0.89 -9.22 21.01
C VAL A 139 1.97 -8.85 22.00
N TRP A 140 2.33 -7.57 22.02
CA TRP A 140 3.47 -7.05 22.76
C TRP A 140 3.05 -5.81 23.54
N ASP A 141 3.64 -5.65 24.71
CA ASP A 141 3.59 -4.45 25.53
C ASP A 141 4.76 -3.53 25.12
N SER A 142 4.45 -2.38 24.52
CA SER A 142 5.45 -1.40 24.07
C SER A 142 6.07 -0.70 25.27
N ASN A 143 7.40 -0.72 25.37
CA ASN A 143 8.12 -0.11 26.48
C ASN A 143 9.34 0.68 25.96
N PRO A 144 9.80 1.75 26.64
CA PRO A 144 10.89 2.59 26.15
C PRO A 144 12.23 1.85 25.95
N VAL A 145 12.48 0.80 26.75
CA VAL A 145 13.75 0.06 26.74
C VAL A 145 13.60 -1.29 26.04
N ASN A 146 12.65 -2.12 26.47
CA ASN A 146 12.44 -3.46 25.93
C ASN A 146 10.95 -3.81 25.93
N ASN A 147 10.41 -4.19 24.78
CA ASN A 147 9.01 -4.62 24.67
C ASN A 147 8.84 -6.00 25.32
N HIS A 148 7.73 -6.20 26.02
CA HIS A 148 7.44 -7.48 26.69
C HIS A 148 6.38 -8.28 25.92
N PRO A 149 6.59 -9.59 25.69
CA PRO A 149 5.61 -10.39 24.99
C PRO A 149 4.37 -10.62 25.87
N ILE A 150 3.20 -10.31 25.34
CA ILE A 150 1.89 -10.61 25.94
C ILE A 150 1.38 -11.93 25.38
N CYS A 151 1.42 -12.13 24.06
CA CYS A 151 0.97 -13.34 23.40
C CYS A 151 1.92 -13.71 22.26
N VAL A 152 2.23 -15.00 22.12
CA VAL A 152 2.85 -15.57 20.93
C VAL A 152 2.12 -16.87 20.62
N LYS A 153 1.44 -16.93 19.47
CA LYS A 153 0.59 -18.07 19.10
C LYS A 153 0.77 -18.42 17.63
N LYS A 154 1.07 -19.69 17.35
CA LYS A 154 0.99 -20.24 15.98
C LYS A 154 -0.45 -20.58 15.65
N LEU A 155 -0.89 -20.22 14.46
CA LEU A 155 -2.22 -20.54 13.93
C LEU A 155 -2.06 -21.56 12.79
N MET A 156 -3.04 -22.46 12.64
CA MET A 156 -2.99 -23.49 11.61
C MET A 156 -3.47 -22.96 10.26
N SER A 157 -4.71 -22.50 10.20
CA SER A 157 -5.37 -21.95 9.02
C SER A 157 -6.35 -20.87 9.46
N LEU A 158 -6.67 -19.95 8.57
CA LEU A 158 -7.71 -18.93 8.74
C LEU A 158 -8.83 -19.07 7.69
N LYS A 159 -8.75 -20.07 6.80
CA LYS A 159 -9.68 -20.19 5.67
C LYS A 159 -11.11 -20.46 6.12
N GLU A 160 -11.28 -21.38 7.06
CA GLU A 160 -12.61 -21.73 7.59
C GLU A 160 -13.19 -20.62 8.46
N ASP A 161 -12.32 -19.90 9.17
CA ASP A 161 -12.70 -18.74 10.01
C ASP A 161 -13.24 -17.58 9.18
N ALA A 162 -12.83 -17.46 7.90
CA ALA A 162 -13.30 -16.42 7.01
C ALA A 162 -14.83 -16.40 6.86
N TYR A 163 -15.47 -17.57 6.92
CA TYR A 163 -16.94 -17.66 6.85
C TYR A 163 -17.64 -17.22 8.14
N GLN A 164 -16.92 -17.16 9.26
CA GLN A 164 -17.43 -16.67 10.54
C GLN A 164 -17.18 -15.17 10.73
N GLY A 165 -16.28 -14.57 9.95
CA GLY A 165 -15.91 -13.15 10.02
C GLY A 165 -14.85 -12.83 11.08
N GLU A 166 -14.65 -13.73 12.04
CA GLU A 166 -13.66 -13.57 13.10
C GLU A 166 -13.21 -14.91 13.70
N VAL A 167 -12.01 -14.89 14.27
CA VAL A 167 -11.47 -15.99 15.07
C VAL A 167 -10.91 -15.46 16.37
N SER A 168 -11.24 -16.12 17.47
CA SER A 168 -10.69 -15.83 18.79
C SER A 168 -9.85 -17.01 19.31
N PHE A 169 -8.73 -16.71 19.94
CA PHE A 169 -7.87 -17.74 20.54
C PHE A 169 -7.22 -17.25 21.84
N ASP A 170 -6.99 -18.20 22.73
CA ASP A 170 -6.33 -17.95 24.01
C ASP A 170 -4.81 -18.18 23.92
N CYS A 171 -4.09 -17.33 24.64
CA CYS A 171 -2.65 -17.32 24.76
C CYS A 171 -2.21 -17.90 26.10
N ALA A 172 -0.99 -18.40 26.18
CA ALA A 172 -0.43 -18.97 27.41
C ALA A 172 -0.30 -17.96 28.57
N SER A 173 -0.36 -16.66 28.27
CA SER A 173 -0.42 -15.60 29.27
C SER A 173 -1.78 -15.44 29.93
N GLY A 174 -2.83 -16.06 29.40
CA GLY A 174 -4.23 -15.81 29.76
C GLY A 174 -4.88 -14.69 28.94
N ALA A 175 -4.16 -14.06 28.00
CA ALA A 175 -4.75 -13.14 27.05
C ALA A 175 -5.62 -13.87 26.02
N GLN A 176 -6.70 -13.24 25.58
CA GLN A 176 -7.49 -13.65 24.42
C GLN A 176 -7.33 -12.62 23.31
N VAL A 177 -7.10 -13.08 22.08
CA VAL A 177 -6.97 -12.21 20.91
C VAL A 177 -8.03 -12.59 19.89
N THR A 178 -8.67 -11.59 19.29
CA THR A 178 -9.66 -11.76 18.22
C THR A 178 -9.12 -11.14 16.93
N LEU A 179 -8.99 -11.94 15.89
CA LEU A 179 -8.74 -11.48 14.52
C LEU A 179 -10.07 -11.33 13.79
N ARG A 180 -10.19 -10.27 12.99
CA ARG A 180 -11.17 -10.17 11.92
C ARG A 180 -10.61 -10.92 10.72
N VAL A 181 -11.38 -11.87 10.22
CA VAL A 181 -11.01 -12.75 9.10
C VAL A 181 -12.26 -12.88 8.24
N GLU A 182 -12.22 -12.31 7.06
CA GLU A 182 -13.35 -12.27 6.13
C GLU A 182 -12.88 -12.70 4.73
N PRO A 183 -13.81 -13.11 3.83
CA PRO A 183 -13.47 -13.26 2.42
C PRO A 183 -12.90 -11.94 1.87
N ALA A 184 -11.99 -12.01 0.89
CA ALA A 184 -11.38 -10.79 0.37
C ALA A 184 -12.42 -9.77 -0.11
N HIS A 185 -12.23 -8.53 0.30
CA HIS A 185 -13.10 -7.42 -0.06
C HIS A 185 -12.81 -6.94 -1.48
N ALA A 186 -13.88 -6.65 -2.22
CA ALA A 186 -13.79 -6.27 -3.62
C ALA A 186 -13.89 -4.76 -3.84
N LYS A 187 -13.33 -4.31 -4.97
CA LYS A 187 -13.74 -3.10 -5.69
C LYS A 187 -14.33 -3.51 -7.04
N ILE A 188 -15.03 -2.60 -7.69
CA ILE A 188 -15.51 -2.75 -9.06
C ILE A 188 -14.73 -1.82 -9.99
N GLY A 189 -14.21 -2.35 -11.09
CA GLY A 189 -13.51 -1.58 -12.12
C GLY A 189 -12.89 -2.47 -13.19
N LEU A 190 -11.98 -1.90 -13.98
CA LEU A 190 -11.18 -2.65 -14.98
C LEU A 190 -9.87 -3.17 -14.40
N GLY A 191 -9.19 -2.38 -13.55
CA GLY A 191 -8.00 -2.78 -12.80
C GLY A 191 -6.67 -2.68 -13.53
N PHE A 192 -6.56 -1.77 -14.50
CA PHE A 192 -5.27 -1.39 -15.10
C PHE A 192 -5.11 0.13 -15.13
N TYR A 193 -3.86 0.55 -15.21
CA TYR A 193 -3.39 1.92 -15.27
C TYR A 193 -2.52 2.08 -16.51
N TYR A 194 -2.52 3.26 -17.10
CA TYR A 194 -1.80 3.53 -18.34
C TYR A 194 -1.25 4.96 -18.37
N GLU A 195 -0.11 5.12 -19.03
CA GLU A 195 0.54 6.40 -19.28
C GLU A 195 0.24 6.85 -20.71
N LEU A 196 -0.15 8.12 -20.86
CA LEU A 196 -0.24 8.77 -22.16
C LEU A 196 1.12 9.37 -22.51
N ARG A 197 1.74 8.91 -23.60
CA ARG A 197 2.90 9.55 -24.23
C ARG A 197 2.44 10.27 -25.50
N THR A 198 3.34 11.03 -26.13
CA THR A 198 3.00 11.93 -27.24
C THR A 198 2.18 11.27 -28.35
N GLU A 199 2.49 10.01 -28.71
CA GLU A 199 1.75 9.27 -29.76
C GLU A 199 1.38 7.84 -29.33
N ASP A 200 1.76 7.43 -28.12
CA ASP A 200 1.69 6.04 -27.66
C ASP A 200 1.05 5.97 -26.28
N ILE A 201 0.38 4.85 -26.01
CA ILE A 201 -0.18 4.56 -24.69
C ILE A 201 0.41 3.26 -24.19
N PHE A 202 0.93 3.26 -22.96
CA PHE A 202 1.51 2.08 -22.35
C PHE A 202 0.81 1.75 -21.04
N VAL A 203 0.55 0.47 -20.79
CA VAL A 203 0.07 -0.01 -19.50
C VAL A 203 1.19 0.14 -18.47
N SER A 204 0.98 0.98 -17.45
CA SER A 204 1.96 1.25 -16.40
C SER A 204 1.83 0.26 -15.23
N ARG A 205 0.60 -0.20 -14.94
CA ARG A 205 0.30 -1.10 -13.83
C ARG A 205 -0.99 -1.89 -14.07
N VAL A 206 -1.05 -3.10 -13.51
CA VAL A 206 -2.26 -3.95 -13.53
C VAL A 206 -2.43 -4.57 -12.16
N ILE A 207 -3.65 -4.52 -11.62
CA ILE A 207 -4.02 -5.28 -10.42
C ILE A 207 -4.25 -6.73 -10.85
N ALA A 208 -3.51 -7.68 -10.27
CA ALA A 208 -3.52 -9.07 -10.72
C ALA A 208 -4.93 -9.69 -10.67
N GLU A 209 -5.64 -9.52 -9.55
CA GLU A 209 -6.98 -10.08 -9.35
C GLU A 209 -8.10 -9.19 -9.91
N SER A 210 -7.87 -8.58 -11.07
CA SER A 210 -8.83 -7.71 -11.76
C SER A 210 -9.31 -8.28 -13.10
N PRO A 211 -10.39 -7.72 -13.71
CA PRO A 211 -10.76 -8.07 -15.07
C PRO A 211 -9.60 -7.90 -16.08
N ALA A 212 -8.79 -6.86 -15.96
CA ALA A 212 -7.64 -6.64 -16.83
C ALA A 212 -6.53 -7.67 -16.62
N GLY A 213 -6.20 -7.97 -15.36
CA GLY A 213 -5.23 -9.01 -15.01
C GLY A 213 -5.65 -10.39 -15.54
N ARG A 214 -6.93 -10.76 -15.35
CA ARG A 214 -7.50 -12.00 -15.88
C ARG A 214 -7.54 -12.05 -17.41
N ALA A 215 -7.71 -10.90 -18.09
CA ALA A 215 -7.60 -10.82 -19.55
C ALA A 215 -6.15 -10.96 -20.07
N GLY A 216 -5.17 -10.98 -19.16
CA GLY A 216 -3.75 -11.09 -19.47
C GLY A 216 -3.12 -9.78 -19.90
N ILE A 217 -3.71 -8.64 -19.51
CA ILE A 217 -3.05 -7.33 -19.64
C ILE A 217 -1.91 -7.28 -18.64
N ALA A 218 -0.77 -6.77 -19.06
CA ALA A 218 0.43 -6.67 -18.23
C ALA A 218 1.07 -5.29 -18.34
N LYS A 219 1.86 -4.93 -17.32
CA LYS A 219 2.72 -3.75 -17.39
C LYS A 219 3.65 -3.83 -18.61
N GLY A 220 3.77 -2.73 -19.34
CA GLY A 220 4.58 -2.61 -20.54
C GLY A 220 3.85 -2.97 -21.83
N ASP A 221 2.61 -3.46 -21.77
CA ASP A 221 1.78 -3.60 -22.96
C ASP A 221 1.56 -2.23 -23.62
N GLU A 222 1.80 -2.14 -24.93
CA GLU A 222 1.48 -0.96 -25.74
C GLU A 222 0.04 -1.08 -26.24
N VAL A 223 -0.78 -0.06 -26.03
CA VAL A 223 -2.15 -0.01 -26.53
C VAL A 223 -2.12 0.56 -27.94
N LEU A 224 -2.49 -0.26 -28.92
CA LEU A 224 -2.54 0.11 -30.34
C LEU A 224 -3.90 0.68 -30.73
N GLU A 225 -4.98 0.08 -30.21
CA GLU A 225 -6.36 0.49 -30.50
C GLU A 225 -7.23 0.42 -29.24
N ILE A 226 -8.17 1.36 -29.12
CA ILE A 226 -9.26 1.34 -28.14
C ILE A 226 -10.58 1.49 -28.91
N GLN A 227 -11.51 0.55 -28.73
CA GLN A 227 -12.79 0.52 -29.47
C GLN A 227 -12.61 0.65 -30.99
N ASP A 228 -11.70 -0.16 -31.55
CA ASP A 228 -11.41 -0.21 -33.00
C ASP A 228 -10.86 1.10 -33.60
N LYS A 229 -10.51 2.09 -32.76
CA LYS A 229 -9.80 3.29 -33.17
C LYS A 229 -8.33 3.21 -32.78
N ALA A 230 -7.45 3.58 -33.72
CA ALA A 230 -6.01 3.61 -33.49
C ALA A 230 -5.63 4.72 -32.49
N VAL A 231 -4.80 4.39 -31.50
CA VAL A 231 -4.37 5.34 -30.47
C VAL A 231 -3.64 6.56 -31.06
N LYS A 232 -2.92 6.38 -32.17
CA LYS A 232 -2.20 7.46 -32.85
C LYS A 232 -3.09 8.58 -33.39
N SER A 233 -4.39 8.33 -33.55
CA SER A 233 -5.34 9.35 -34.01
C SER A 233 -6.09 10.03 -32.87
N PHE A 234 -5.75 9.74 -31.61
CA PHE A 234 -6.48 10.29 -30.47
C PHE A 234 -6.12 11.74 -30.20
N GLU A 235 -7.16 12.54 -29.95
CA GLU A 235 -7.03 13.86 -29.35
C GLU A 235 -6.86 13.74 -27.83
N ASP A 236 -6.44 14.85 -27.20
CA ASP A 236 -6.25 14.93 -25.76
C ASP A 236 -7.48 14.43 -24.99
N GLY A 237 -7.28 13.42 -24.14
CA GLY A 237 -8.34 12.84 -23.32
C GLY A 237 -9.29 11.86 -24.02
N GLU A 238 -9.18 11.65 -25.34
CA GLU A 238 -10.05 10.70 -26.06
C GLU A 238 -9.89 9.27 -25.52
N ALA A 239 -8.66 8.84 -25.25
CA ALA A 239 -8.38 7.54 -24.63
C ALA A 239 -9.13 7.36 -23.30
N GLN A 240 -9.06 8.36 -22.43
CA GLN A 240 -9.72 8.34 -21.14
C GLN A 240 -11.25 8.31 -21.29
N SER A 241 -11.77 9.10 -22.23
CA SER A 241 -13.20 9.13 -22.56
C SER A 241 -13.69 7.75 -23.02
N LEU A 242 -13.00 7.13 -23.97
CA LEU A 242 -13.34 5.81 -24.49
C LEU A 242 -13.29 4.72 -23.42
N VAL A 243 -12.26 4.73 -22.57
CA VAL A 243 -12.15 3.78 -21.46
C VAL A 243 -13.30 3.96 -20.47
N ASN A 244 -13.57 5.20 -20.03
CA ASN A 244 -14.59 5.49 -19.03
C ASN A 244 -16.01 5.24 -19.54
N ALA A 245 -16.33 5.66 -20.77
CA ALA A 245 -17.64 5.49 -21.38
C ALA A 245 -17.98 4.01 -21.59
N ASN A 246 -16.98 3.18 -21.88
CA ASN A 246 -17.18 1.77 -22.21
C ASN A 246 -16.87 0.80 -21.08
N ALA A 247 -16.35 1.26 -19.93
CA ALA A 247 -15.97 0.39 -18.80
C ALA A 247 -17.09 -0.58 -18.38
N SER A 248 -18.35 -0.13 -18.44
CA SER A 248 -19.52 -0.96 -18.12
C SER A 248 -19.95 -1.92 -19.22
N MET A 249 -19.75 -1.60 -20.50
CA MET A 249 -20.16 -2.44 -21.63
C MET A 249 -19.06 -3.39 -22.11
N GLY A 250 -17.80 -2.99 -21.93
CA GLY A 250 -16.61 -3.69 -22.39
C GLY A 250 -15.69 -2.74 -23.16
N VAL A 251 -14.46 -2.59 -22.68
CA VAL A 251 -13.38 -1.87 -23.36
C VAL A 251 -12.60 -2.86 -24.21
N LYS A 252 -12.75 -2.76 -25.53
CA LYS A 252 -11.94 -3.54 -26.49
C LYS A 252 -10.60 -2.85 -26.69
N LEU A 253 -9.53 -3.57 -26.42
CA LEU A 253 -8.14 -3.11 -26.52
C LEU A 253 -7.37 -4.05 -27.44
N LYS A 254 -6.64 -3.47 -28.39
CA LYS A 254 -5.60 -4.18 -29.15
C LYS A 254 -4.26 -3.81 -28.56
N LEU A 255 -3.54 -4.80 -28.07
CA LEU A 255 -2.31 -4.62 -27.29
C LEU A 255 -1.14 -5.27 -28.03
N ARG A 256 0.02 -4.64 -28.00
CA ARG A 256 1.30 -5.25 -28.36
C ARG A 256 2.08 -5.56 -27.09
N LYS A 257 2.47 -6.81 -26.93
CA LYS A 257 3.32 -7.28 -25.83
C LYS A 257 4.74 -6.77 -26.03
N PRO A 258 5.55 -6.64 -24.95
CA PRO A 258 6.98 -6.36 -25.07
C PRO A 258 7.74 -7.37 -25.95
N THR A 259 7.22 -8.59 -26.10
CA THR A 259 7.75 -9.64 -27.00
C THR A 259 7.47 -9.37 -28.48
N GLY A 260 6.57 -8.44 -28.81
CA GLY A 260 6.11 -8.14 -30.16
C GLY A 260 4.74 -8.75 -30.51
N ASP A 261 4.26 -9.71 -29.71
CA ASP A 261 2.97 -10.37 -29.96
C ASP A 261 1.80 -9.40 -29.85
N VAL A 262 0.85 -9.49 -30.77
CA VAL A 262 -0.36 -8.65 -30.76
C VAL A 262 -1.55 -9.47 -30.27
N LYS A 263 -2.28 -8.93 -29.29
CA LYS A 263 -3.47 -9.55 -28.71
C LYS A 263 -4.61 -8.55 -28.62
N THR A 264 -5.81 -8.98 -29.01
CA THR A 264 -7.04 -8.22 -28.74
C THR A 264 -7.74 -8.80 -27.51
N VAL A 265 -8.12 -7.92 -26.58
CA VAL A 265 -8.86 -8.28 -25.36
C VAL A 265 -10.05 -7.37 -25.19
N THR A 266 -11.13 -7.89 -24.61
CA THR A 266 -12.28 -7.07 -24.19
C THR A 266 -12.41 -7.17 -22.68
N VAL A 267 -12.35 -6.03 -22.00
CA VAL A 267 -12.34 -5.96 -20.54
C VAL A 267 -13.58 -5.21 -20.06
N LYS A 268 -14.36 -5.81 -19.17
CA LYS A 268 -15.57 -5.21 -18.61
C LYS A 268 -15.39 -5.00 -17.10
N ASN A 269 -16.07 -3.99 -16.56
CA ASN A 269 -16.17 -3.78 -15.12
C ASN A 269 -16.61 -5.07 -14.41
N GLY A 270 -15.81 -5.47 -13.44
CA GLY A 270 -16.05 -6.66 -12.63
C GLY A 270 -15.37 -6.54 -11.27
N PRO A 271 -15.50 -7.57 -10.42
CA PRO A 271 -14.83 -7.59 -9.14
C PRO A 271 -13.31 -7.60 -9.31
N ILE A 272 -12.68 -6.77 -8.49
CA ILE A 272 -11.24 -6.64 -8.30
C ILE A 272 -10.97 -6.90 -6.84
N TYR A 273 -9.98 -7.74 -6.55
CA TYR A 273 -9.54 -8.03 -5.18
C TYR A 273 -8.12 -7.53 -4.97
N PRO A 274 -7.92 -6.21 -4.75
CA PRO A 274 -6.58 -5.68 -4.58
C PRO A 274 -5.94 -6.26 -3.33
N VAL A 275 -4.65 -6.55 -3.40
CA VAL A 275 -3.84 -6.88 -2.23
C VAL A 275 -3.24 -5.61 -1.65
N ASP A 276 -2.71 -5.72 -0.43
CA ASP A 276 -2.09 -4.58 0.26
C ASP A 276 -1.05 -3.81 -0.58
N SER A 277 -0.22 -4.53 -1.34
CA SER A 277 0.82 -3.94 -2.19
C SER A 277 0.29 -3.21 -3.42
N ASP A 278 -1.00 -3.34 -3.76
CA ASP A 278 -1.59 -2.64 -4.92
C ASP A 278 -1.87 -1.16 -4.63
N GLY A 279 -1.75 -0.71 -3.38
CA GLY A 279 -1.98 0.68 -2.99
C GLY A 279 -3.43 1.15 -3.17
N VAL A 280 -4.37 0.22 -3.25
CA VAL A 280 -5.81 0.51 -3.33
C VAL A 280 -6.40 0.41 -1.93
N ALA A 281 -7.02 1.49 -1.45
CA ALA A 281 -7.71 1.47 -0.18
C ALA A 281 -8.98 0.61 -0.25
N ILE A 282 -9.07 -0.38 0.64
CA ILE A 282 -10.21 -1.27 0.79
C ILE A 282 -10.71 -1.06 2.22
N ASP A 283 -11.61 -0.08 2.32
CA ASP A 283 -12.33 0.38 3.52
C ASP A 283 -11.60 1.41 4.40
#